data_AF-A0A7C0WSL5-F1
#
_entry.id   AF-A0A7C0WSL5-F1
#
_cell.length_a   1.000
_cell.length_b   1.000
_cell.length_c   1.000
_cell.angle_alpha   90.00
_cell.angle_beta   90.00
_cell.angle_gamma   90.00
#
_symmetry.space_group_name_H-M   'P 1'
#
loop_
_entity.id
_entity.type
_entity.pdbx_description
1 polymer ?
#
loop_
_entity_poly.entity_id
_entity_poly.type
_entity_poly.pdbx_seq_one_letter_code
_entity_poly.pdbx_strand_id
1 'polypeptide(L)'
;SRHYTTDFIRRLFEAEGRGTFSVRTAILGHVQRGGAPTAFDRILACRLGAQAAFSIIDFLGRGSDDAIVLGLKGRGVVVNHLDEAMKEMDIDLGRPKNEWFLKLCDIADSLALPFAGCGLPEEQL
;
A
#
# COMPACT_ATOMS: atom_id res chain seq x y z
N SER A 1 -5.00 9.91 -12.68
CA SER A 1 -4.82 10.86 -13.80
C SER A 1 -6.17 11.44 -14.17
N ARG A 2 -6.25 12.74 -14.49
CA ARG A 2 -7.49 13.37 -14.99
C ARG A 2 -7.94 12.79 -16.34
N HIS A 3 -7.00 12.23 -17.11
CA HIS A 3 -7.22 11.81 -18.50
C HIS A 3 -7.23 10.28 -18.69
N TYR A 4 -6.40 9.55 -17.92
CA TYR A 4 -6.37 8.07 -17.97
C TYR A 4 -7.28 7.48 -16.90
N THR A 5 -8.57 7.38 -17.21
CA THR A 5 -9.57 6.74 -16.34
C THR A 5 -9.66 5.24 -16.61
N THR A 6 -10.20 4.47 -15.65
CA THR A 6 -10.43 3.03 -15.82
C THR A 6 -11.27 2.70 -17.06
N ASP A 7 -12.31 3.50 -17.35
CA ASP A 7 -13.13 3.32 -18.55
C ASP A 7 -12.37 3.66 -19.83
N PHE A 8 -11.55 4.72 -19.83
CA PHE A 8 -10.69 5.06 -20.96
C PHE A 8 -9.73 3.90 -21.28
N ILE A 9 -9.04 3.38 -20.26
CA ILE A 9 -8.09 2.27 -20.42
C ILE A 9 -8.78 0.99 -20.90
N ARG A 10 -9.99 0.68 -20.39
CA ARG A 10 -10.80 -0.44 -20.89
C ARG A 10 -11.06 -0.32 -22.40
N ARG A 11 -11.58 0.84 -22.84
CA ARG A 11 -11.88 1.08 -24.26
C ARG A 11 -10.63 1.01 -25.14
N LEU A 12 -9.52 1.53 -24.64
CA LEU A 12 -8.23 1.48 -25.33
C LEU A 12 -7.81 0.02 -25.59
N PHE A 13 -7.83 -0.83 -24.55
CA PHE A 13 -7.47 -2.24 -24.71
C PHE A 13 -8.46 -3.04 -25.57
N GLU A 14 -9.77 -2.77 -25.48
CA GLU A 14 -10.77 -3.40 -26.35
C GLU A 14 -10.54 -3.06 -27.83
N ALA A 15 -10.22 -1.80 -28.13
CA ALA A 15 -9.95 -1.35 -29.49
C ALA A 15 -8.66 -1.95 -30.06
N GLU A 16 -7.56 -1.91 -29.29
CA GLU A 16 -6.27 -2.46 -29.72
C GLU A 16 -6.26 -4.00 -29.77
N GLY A 17 -7.06 -4.65 -28.93
CA GLY A 17 -7.18 -6.11 -28.89
C GLY A 17 -7.84 -6.71 -30.13
N ARG A 18 -8.53 -5.93 -30.98
CA ARG A 18 -9.14 -6.35 -32.26
C ARG A 18 -9.93 -7.66 -32.20
N GLY A 19 -10.56 -7.95 -31.05
CA GLY A 19 -11.33 -9.17 -30.82
C GLY A 19 -10.53 -10.40 -30.37
N THR A 20 -9.21 -10.32 -30.21
CA THR A 20 -8.37 -11.41 -29.68
C THR A 20 -8.66 -11.69 -28.19
N PHE A 21 -9.06 -10.67 -27.45
CA PHE A 21 -9.45 -10.81 -26.04
C PHE A 21 -10.58 -9.84 -25.66
N SER A 22 -11.23 -10.11 -24.52
CA SER A 22 -12.26 -9.22 -23.95
C SER A 22 -11.75 -8.57 -22.67
N VAL A 23 -12.14 -7.31 -22.43
CA VAL A 23 -11.74 -6.55 -21.25
C VAL A 23 -12.95 -6.33 -20.36
N ARG A 24 -12.73 -6.40 -19.05
CA ARG A 24 -13.73 -6.11 -18.01
C ARG A 24 -13.12 -5.19 -16.98
N THR A 25 -13.94 -4.30 -16.43
CA THR A 25 -13.53 -3.40 -15.35
C THR A 25 -14.10 -3.89 -14.04
N ALA A 26 -13.26 -3.90 -13.00
CA ALA A 26 -13.68 -4.13 -11.63
C ALA A 26 -13.24 -2.93 -10.78
N ILE A 27 -14.21 -2.14 -10.30
CA ILE A 27 -13.96 -1.04 -9.37
C ILE A 27 -14.48 -1.49 -8.01
N LEU A 28 -13.59 -1.95 -7.14
CA LEU A 28 -13.97 -2.49 -5.82
C LEU A 28 -14.58 -1.41 -4.92
N GLY A 29 -14.15 -0.15 -5.07
CA GLY A 29 -14.66 0.97 -4.30
C GLY A 29 -14.48 0.76 -2.79
N HIS A 30 -15.57 0.97 -2.04
CA HIS A 30 -15.60 0.96 -0.57
C HIS A 30 -15.28 -0.39 0.06
N VAL A 31 -15.45 -1.50 -0.67
CA VAL A 31 -15.15 -2.86 -0.19
C VAL A 31 -13.67 -3.01 0.21
N GLN A 32 -12.78 -2.19 -0.37
CA GLN A 32 -11.35 -2.16 -0.03
C GLN A 32 -11.06 -1.70 1.40
N ARG A 33 -12.00 -1.02 2.08
CA ARG A 33 -11.88 -0.73 3.52
C ARG A 33 -11.99 -1.99 4.38
N GLY A 34 -12.46 -3.08 3.80
CA GLY A 34 -12.75 -4.34 4.48
C GLY A 34 -14.12 -4.35 5.15
N GLY A 35 -14.39 -5.46 5.83
CA GLY A 35 -15.53 -5.64 6.73
C GLY A 35 -15.05 -5.69 8.16
N ALA A 36 -15.11 -6.87 8.79
CA ALA A 36 -14.47 -7.08 10.09
C ALA A 36 -12.93 -7.02 9.96
N PRO A 37 -12.22 -6.37 10.91
CA PRO A 37 -10.76 -6.29 10.89
C PRO A 37 -10.13 -7.69 10.95
N THR A 38 -8.97 -7.88 10.32
CA THR A 38 -8.29 -9.18 10.32
C THR A 38 -7.70 -9.51 11.71
N ALA A 39 -7.26 -10.75 11.92
CA ALA A 39 -6.54 -11.10 13.15
C ALA A 39 -5.26 -10.27 13.33
N PHE A 40 -4.56 -9.97 12.23
CA PHE A 40 -3.39 -9.11 12.22
C PHE A 40 -3.74 -7.69 12.69
N ASP A 41 -4.78 -7.08 12.12
CA ASP A 41 -5.21 -5.72 12.48
C ASP A 41 -5.59 -5.63 13.95
N ARG A 42 -6.32 -6.63 14.48
CA ARG A 42 -6.71 -6.67 15.90
C ARG A 42 -5.51 -6.76 16.82
N ILE A 43 -4.56 -7.65 16.53
CA ILE A 43 -3.34 -7.80 17.35
C ILE A 43 -2.49 -6.53 17.27
N LEU A 44 -2.33 -5.96 16.08
CA LEU A 44 -1.56 -4.74 15.88
C LEU A 44 -2.20 -3.55 16.63
N ALA A 45 -3.52 -3.39 16.55
CA ALA A 45 -4.23 -2.35 17.27
C ALA A 45 -4.01 -2.45 18.79
N CYS A 46 -4.09 -3.67 19.36
CA CYS A 46 -3.78 -3.88 20.78
C CYS A 46 -2.33 -3.53 21.12
N ARG A 47 -1.36 -3.92 20.27
CA ARG A 47 0.06 -3.62 20.48
C ARG A 47 0.34 -2.12 20.43
N LEU A 48 -0.22 -1.41 19.46
CA LEU A 48 -0.09 0.04 19.33
C LEU A 48 -0.79 0.76 20.50
N GLY A 49 -1.99 0.34 20.87
CA GLY A 49 -2.73 0.92 21.99
C GLY A 49 -2.02 0.76 23.34
N ALA A 50 -1.46 -0.42 23.62
CA ALA A 50 -0.64 -0.65 24.80
C ALA A 50 0.61 0.24 24.81
N GLN A 51 1.35 0.31 23.69
CA GLN A 51 2.52 1.17 23.58
C GLN A 51 2.16 2.66 23.76
N ALA A 52 1.01 3.11 23.24
CA ALA A 52 0.56 4.49 23.40
C ALA A 52 0.30 4.81 24.87
N ALA A 53 -0.40 3.94 25.58
CA ALA A 53 -0.68 4.12 27.00
C ALA A 53 0.61 4.21 27.83
N PHE A 54 1.56 3.30 27.61
CA PHE A 54 2.86 3.34 28.29
C PHE A 54 3.66 4.59 27.96
N SER A 55 3.65 5.02 26.69
CA SER A 55 4.36 6.24 26.28
C SER A 55 3.77 7.46 26.98
N ILE A 56 2.44 7.63 26.96
CA ILE A 56 1.76 8.75 27.63
C ILE A 56 2.12 8.82 29.12
N ILE A 57 2.12 7.70 29.83
CA ILE A 57 2.49 7.64 31.25
C ILE A 57 3.93 8.11 31.47
N ASP A 58 4.87 7.66 30.64
CA ASP A 58 6.28 8.06 30.72
C ASP A 58 6.46 9.56 30.44
N PHE A 59 5.84 10.10 29.39
CA PHE A 59 5.90 11.54 29.06
C PHE A 59 5.30 12.42 30.15
N LEU A 60 4.13 12.05 30.70
CA LEU A 60 3.51 12.76 31.82
C LEU A 60 4.39 12.72 33.07
N GLY A 61 5.01 11.58 33.37
CA GLY A 61 5.92 11.44 34.51
C GLY A 61 7.18 12.32 34.40
N ARG A 62 7.61 12.64 33.18
CA ARG A 62 8.72 13.55 32.89
C ARG A 62 8.30 15.01 32.77
N GLY A 63 7.00 15.30 32.78
CA GLY A 63 6.46 16.64 32.52
C GLY A 63 6.70 17.14 31.09
N SER A 64 6.85 16.21 30.13
CA SER A 64 7.02 16.55 28.71
C SER A 64 5.66 16.67 28.01
N ASP A 65 5.57 17.61 27.08
CA ASP A 65 4.45 17.87 26.18
C ASP A 65 4.74 17.43 24.73
N ASP A 66 5.73 16.56 24.54
CA ASP A 66 6.14 16.08 23.22
C ASP A 66 5.00 15.37 22.47
N ALA A 67 4.88 15.70 21.17
CA ALA A 67 4.00 15.01 20.26
C ALA A 67 4.72 13.84 19.58
N ILE A 68 4.19 12.63 19.70
CA ILE A 68 4.75 11.41 19.13
C ILE A 68 3.77 10.68 18.22
N VAL A 69 4.32 9.88 17.30
CA VAL A 69 3.58 8.94 16.46
C VAL A 69 4.14 7.53 16.65
N LEU A 70 3.23 6.56 16.75
CA LEU A 70 3.59 5.15 16.79
C LEU A 70 3.53 4.54 15.39
N GLY A 71 4.50 3.70 15.08
CA GLY A 71 4.57 3.01 13.81
C GLY A 71 5.14 1.60 13.94
N LEU A 72 5.21 0.90 12.81
CA LEU A 72 5.90 -0.38 12.69
C LEU A 72 7.20 -0.20 11.93
N LYS A 73 8.29 -0.79 12.45
CA LYS A 73 9.55 -0.95 11.75
C LYS A 73 10.00 -2.41 11.84
N GLY A 74 9.96 -3.11 10.71
CA GLY A 74 10.15 -4.57 10.70
C GLY A 74 9.09 -5.26 11.56
N ARG A 75 9.52 -5.94 12.63
CA ARG A 75 8.62 -6.67 13.55
C ARG A 75 8.25 -5.87 14.82
N GLY A 76 8.88 -4.72 15.04
CA GLY A 76 8.76 -3.91 16.25
C GLY A 76 7.81 -2.73 16.10
N VAL A 77 7.12 -2.39 17.20
CA VAL A 77 6.46 -1.08 17.34
C VAL A 77 7.52 -0.06 17.73
N VAL A 78 7.52 1.09 17.07
CA VAL A 78 8.46 2.18 17.31
C VAL A 78 7.71 3.46 17.65
N VAL A 79 8.32 4.30 18.48
CA VAL A 79 7.88 5.65 18.83
C VAL A 79 8.77 6.63 18.09
N ASN A 80 8.19 7.60 17.39
CA ASN A 80 8.93 8.67 16.73
C ASN A 80 8.32 10.02 17.12
N HIS A 81 9.12 11.08 17.14
CA HIS A 81 8.58 12.42 17.29
C HIS A 81 7.76 12.80 16.05
N LEU A 82 6.67 13.53 16.27
CA LEU A 82 5.75 13.90 15.19
C LEU A 82 6.44 14.80 14.17
N ASP A 83 7.27 15.75 14.61
CA ASP A 83 7.99 16.66 13.71
C ASP A 83 8.95 15.92 12.77
N GLU A 84 9.65 14.90 13.28
CA GLU A 84 10.53 14.03 12.49
C GLU A 84 9.73 13.21 11.48
N ALA A 85 8.62 12.60 11.91
CA ALA A 85 7.74 11.86 11.02
C ALA A 85 7.18 12.75 9.90
N MET A 86 6.83 14.00 10.21
CA MET A 86 6.33 14.96 9.23
C MET A 86 7.40 15.39 8.22
N LYS A 87 8.68 15.41 8.59
CA LYS A 87 9.79 15.69 7.64
C LYS A 87 9.90 14.61 6.56
N GLU A 88 9.48 13.39 6.84
CA GLU A 88 9.50 12.26 5.89
C GLU A 88 8.23 12.18 5.02
N MET A 89 7.22 13.01 5.26
CA MET A 89 5.96 13.01 4.53
C MET A 89 5.93 14.08 3.44
N ASP A 90 5.42 13.72 2.28
CA ASP A 90 4.89 14.65 1.29
C ASP A 90 3.41 14.90 1.63
N ILE A 91 3.14 16.08 2.20
CA ILE A 91 1.82 16.43 2.73
C ILE A 91 0.83 16.68 1.59
N ASP A 92 1.29 17.31 0.51
CA ASP A 92 0.44 17.64 -0.64
C ASP A 92 -0.06 16.37 -1.33
N LEU A 93 0.78 15.33 -1.36
CA LEU A 93 0.43 14.02 -1.91
C LEU A 93 -0.10 13.02 -0.88
N GLY A 94 -0.06 13.35 0.41
CA GLY A 94 -0.54 12.51 1.51
C GLY A 94 0.20 11.17 1.65
N ARG A 95 1.50 11.13 1.32
CA ARG A 95 2.29 9.88 1.25
C ARG A 95 3.75 10.10 1.68
N PRO A 96 4.51 9.06 2.04
CA PRO A 96 5.91 9.25 2.40
C PRO A 96 6.75 9.70 1.19
N LYS A 97 7.77 10.52 1.43
CA LYS A 97 8.77 10.90 0.41
C LYS A 97 9.54 9.70 -0.12
N ASN A 98 9.74 8.68 0.72
CA ASN A 98 10.39 7.43 0.37
C ASN A 98 9.37 6.27 0.36
N GLU A 99 8.96 5.88 -0.84
CA GLU A 99 7.98 4.81 -1.07
C GLU A 99 8.67 3.45 -1.21
N TRP A 100 9.16 2.89 -0.09
CA TRP A 100 10.00 1.68 -0.08
C TRP A 100 9.39 0.48 -0.83
N PHE A 101 8.07 0.38 -0.87
CA PHE A 101 7.33 -0.71 -1.52
C PHE A 101 7.42 -0.67 -3.04
N LEU A 102 7.74 0.46 -3.67
CA LEU A 102 7.97 0.53 -5.12
C LEU A 102 9.16 -0.32 -5.56
N LYS A 103 10.10 -0.61 -4.66
CA LYS A 103 11.21 -1.55 -4.91
C LYS A 103 10.74 -2.99 -5.13
N LEU A 104 9.52 -3.32 -4.75
CA LEU A 104 8.92 -4.63 -4.99
C LEU A 104 8.35 -4.77 -6.40
N CYS A 105 8.19 -3.67 -7.15
CA CYS A 105 7.68 -3.70 -8.52
C CYS A 105 8.59 -4.56 -9.42
N ASP A 106 9.90 -4.42 -9.31
CA ASP A 106 10.86 -5.23 -10.09
C ASP A 106 10.68 -6.74 -9.88
N ILE A 107 10.39 -7.14 -8.64
CA ILE A 107 10.13 -8.54 -8.28
C ILE A 107 8.78 -8.98 -8.85
N ALA A 108 7.74 -8.16 -8.68
CA ALA A 108 6.41 -8.44 -9.20
C ALA A 108 6.44 -8.59 -10.73
N ASP A 109 7.15 -7.72 -11.44
CA ASP A 109 7.32 -7.76 -12.89
C ASP A 109 8.06 -9.03 -13.32
N SER A 110 9.14 -9.38 -12.60
CA SER A 110 9.88 -10.62 -12.86
C SER A 110 9.03 -11.88 -12.69
N LEU A 111 8.09 -11.88 -11.74
CA LEU A 111 7.17 -13.00 -11.49
C LEU A 111 5.97 -13.02 -12.45
N ALA A 112 5.62 -11.87 -13.04
CA ALA A 112 4.48 -11.73 -13.96
C ALA A 112 4.83 -12.13 -15.40
N LEU A 113 6.12 -12.09 -15.78
CA LEU A 113 6.56 -12.51 -17.11
C LEU A 113 6.36 -14.02 -17.31
N PRO A 114 5.85 -14.47 -18.48
CA PRO A 114 5.81 -15.88 -18.80
C PRO A 114 7.22 -16.47 -18.80
N PHE A 115 7.42 -17.62 -18.13
CA PHE A 115 8.68 -18.34 -18.24
C PHE A 115 8.92 -18.70 -19.71
N ALA A 116 10.13 -18.42 -20.23
CA ALA A 116 10.47 -18.58 -21.65
C ALA A 116 10.27 -20.02 -22.21
N GLY A 117 10.05 -21.02 -21.35
CA GLY A 117 9.71 -22.39 -21.73
C GLY A 117 8.22 -22.69 -21.91
N CYS A 118 7.32 -21.72 -21.72
CA CYS A 118 5.85 -21.89 -21.85
C CYS A 118 5.27 -21.33 -23.16
N GLY A 119 6.09 -21.13 -24.19
CA GLY A 119 5.60 -20.76 -25.52
C GLY A 119 4.68 -21.85 -26.06
N LEU A 120 3.44 -21.48 -26.37
CA LEU A 120 2.58 -22.30 -27.24
C LEU A 120 3.31 -22.51 -28.58
N PRO A 121 3.24 -23.71 -29.19
CA PRO A 121 3.90 -23.97 -30.47
C PRO A 121 3.45 -22.96 -31.54
N GLU A 122 4.39 -22.56 -32.41
CA GLU A 122 4.22 -21.57 -33.50
C GLU A 122 3.07 -21.87 -34.49
N GLU A 123 2.41 -23.02 -34.41
CA GLU A 123 1.30 -23.41 -35.30
C GLU A 123 -0.08 -22.83 -34.89
N GLN A 124 -0.16 -21.96 -33.87
CA GLN A 124 -1.41 -21.32 -33.44
C GLN A 124 -1.39 -19.76 -33.48
N LEU A 125 -0.47 -19.17 -34.26
CA LEU A 125 -0.50 -17.76 -34.66
C LEU A 125 -0.77 -17.63 -36.15
#